data_AF-A0A967K171-F1
#
_entry.id   AF-A0A967K171-F1
#
_cell.length_a   1.000
_cell.length_b   1.000
_cell.length_c   1.000
_cell.angle_alpha   90.00
_cell.angle_beta   90.00
_cell.angle_gamma   90.00
#
_symmetry.space_group_name_H-M   'P 1'
#
loop_
_entity.id
_entity.type
_entity.pdbx_description
1 polymer ?
#
loop_
_entity_poly.entity_id
_entity_poly.type
_entity_poly.pdbx_seq_one_letter_code
_entity_poly.pdbx_strand_id
1 'polypeptide(L)' 'ADVRVVRVAGNGKSYSAGADLNWMRRMAGYSREENREDALKVARMFNRLATFRCPTIAVVHGNAFGGGVGLI' A
#
# COMPACT_ATOMS: atom_id res chain seq x y z
N ALA A 1 -25.48 3.77 -8.74
CA ALA A 1 -24.54 3.71 -9.87
C ALA A 1 -23.43 2.73 -9.51
N ASP A 2 -23.16 1.73 -10.35
CA ASP A 2 -22.17 0.70 -10.06
C ASP A 2 -20.74 1.17 -10.37
N VAL A 3 -19.81 0.87 -9.45
CA VAL A 3 -18.38 1.12 -9.66
C VAL A 3 -17.84 0.11 -10.66
N ARG A 4 -17.35 0.58 -11.80
CA ARG A 4 -16.85 -0.25 -12.90
C ARG A 4 -15.34 -0.46 -12.90
N VAL A 5 -14.57 0.50 -12.37
CA VAL A 5 -13.10 0.45 -12.32
C VAL A 5 -12.63 1.20 -11.07
N VAL A 6 -11.58 0.72 -10.43
CA VAL A 6 -10.83 1.45 -9.38
C VAL A 6 -9.53 1.97 -9.97
N ARG A 7 -9.27 3.27 -9.80
CA ARG A 7 -8.01 3.90 -10.19
C ARG A 7 -7.20 4.25 -8.95
N VAL A 8 -6.02 3.67 -8.82
CA VAL A 8 -5.07 3.98 -7.74
C VAL A 8 -3.99 4.89 -8.31
N ALA A 9 -3.89 6.12 -7.81
CA ALA A 9 -2.92 7.11 -8.27
C ALA A 9 -2.30 7.83 -7.06
N GLY A 10 -1.00 8.13 -7.15
CA GLY A 10 -0.33 8.97 -6.15
C GLY A 10 -0.58 10.46 -6.40
N ASN A 11 -0.34 11.28 -5.38
CA ASN A 11 -0.34 12.73 -5.53
C ASN A 11 1.10 13.29 -5.45
N GLY A 12 1.41 14.33 -6.22
CA GLY A 12 2.73 14.96 -6.25
C GLY A 12 3.72 14.27 -7.19
N LYS A 13 5.02 14.33 -6.88
CA LYS A 13 6.12 13.91 -7.79
C LYS A 13 6.34 12.40 -7.88
N SER A 14 5.72 11.60 -7.02
CA SER A 14 5.92 10.14 -6.98
C SER A 14 4.59 9.45 -6.76
N TYR A 15 4.41 8.28 -7.36
CA TYR A 15 3.27 7.40 -7.12
C TYR A 15 3.26 6.96 -5.65
N SER A 16 4.39 6.42 -5.19
CA SER A 16 4.62 6.07 -3.78
C SER A 16 6.12 6.08 -3.49
N ALA A 17 6.57 7.07 -2.73
CA ALA A 17 7.99 7.21 -2.36
C ALA A 17 8.46 6.14 -1.37
N GLY A 18 7.54 5.34 -0.81
CA GLY A 18 7.83 4.37 0.24
C GLY A 18 8.35 5.02 1.53
N ALA A 19 9.02 4.21 2.34
CA ALA A 19 9.87 4.63 3.45
C ALA A 19 9.30 5.72 4.40
N ASP A 20 8.29 5.39 5.21
CA ASP A 20 7.88 6.24 6.33
C ASP A 20 8.83 6.07 7.52
N LEU A 21 9.72 7.04 7.71
CA LEU A 21 10.70 7.05 8.80
C LEU A 21 10.05 7.06 10.19
N ASN A 22 8.88 7.68 10.35
CA ASN A 22 8.16 7.68 11.63
C ASN A 22 7.58 6.29 11.91
N TRP A 23 7.06 5.62 10.88
CA TRP A 23 6.63 4.23 11.00
C TRP A 23 7.79 3.31 11.36
N MET A 24 8.92 3.40 10.66
CA MET A 24 10.12 2.62 10.99
C MET A 24 10.61 2.83 12.43
N ARG A 25 10.60 4.08 12.92
CA ARG A 25 10.96 4.37 14.32
C ARG A 25 10.03 3.71 15.32
N ARG A 26 8.72 3.65 15.04
CA ARG A 26 7.75 2.94 15.90
C ARG A 26 8.00 1.43 15.89
N MET A 27 8.22 0.86 14.70
CA MET A 27 8.47 -0.57 14.52
C MET A 27 9.70 -1.06 15.29
N ALA A 28 10.69 -0.21 15.52
CA ALA A 28 11.89 -0.56 16.28
C ALA A 28 11.60 -1.01 17.72
N GLY A 29 10.49 -0.55 18.32
CA GLY A 29 10.06 -0.94 19.66
C GLY A 29 9.03 -2.07 19.69
N TYR A 30 8.60 -2.59 18.53
CA TYR A 30 7.52 -3.58 18.49
C TYR A 30 7.99 -4.94 19.00
N SER A 31 7.13 -5.58 19.78
CA SER A 31 7.19 -7.01 20.00
C SER A 31 6.93 -7.76 18.68
N ARG A 32 7.25 -9.05 18.67
CA ARG A 32 6.99 -9.92 17.51
C ARG A 32 5.51 -9.94 17.12
N GLU A 33 4.62 -9.92 18.11
CA GLU A 33 3.18 -9.97 17.88
C GLU A 33 2.67 -8.66 17.28
N GLU A 34 3.11 -7.52 17.80
CA GLU A 34 2.78 -6.21 17.24
C GLU A 34 3.28 -6.07 15.80
N ASN A 35 4.50 -6.54 15.52
CA ASN A 35 5.05 -6.55 14.17
C ASN A 35 4.23 -7.45 13.22
N ARG A 36 3.82 -8.64 13.70
CA ARG A 36 2.96 -9.55 12.92
C ARG A 36 1.61 -8.90 12.60
N GLU A 37 0.95 -8.31 13.60
CA GLU A 37 -0.35 -7.66 13.40
C GLU A 37 -0.25 -6.45 12.47
N ASP A 38 0.84 -5.68 12.56
CA ASP A 38 1.07 -4.55 11.64
C ASP A 38 1.31 -5.01 10.20
N ALA A 39 2.13 -6.04 10.00
CA ALA A 39 2.34 -6.67 8.69
C ALA A 39 1.03 -7.22 8.10
N LEU A 40 0.16 -7.81 8.93
CA LEU A 40 -1.14 -8.30 8.48
C LEU A 40 -2.09 -7.18 8.02
N LYS A 41 -1.99 -5.95 8.55
CA LYS A 41 -2.79 -4.82 8.05
C LYS A 41 -2.44 -4.53 6.59
N VAL A 42 -1.14 -4.47 6.27
CA VAL A 42 -0.65 -4.22 4.91
C VAL A 42 -1.04 -5.38 3.99
N ALA A 43 -0.87 -6.63 4.44
CA ALA A 43 -1.27 -7.80 3.67
C ALA A 43 -2.78 -7.82 3.35
N ARG A 44 -3.63 -7.47 4.33
CA ARG A 44 -5.09 -7.36 4.13
C ARG A 44 -5.46 -6.26 3.14
N MET A 45 -4.74 -5.14 3.12
CA MET A 45 -4.96 -4.09 2.13
C MET A 45 -4.64 -4.58 0.72
N PHE A 46 -3.47 -5.19 0.51
CA PHE A 46 -3.11 -5.76 -0.79
C PHE A 46 -4.10 -6.83 -1.24
N ASN A 47 -4.48 -7.75 -0.35
CA ASN A 47 -5.45 -8.78 -0.67
C ASN A 47 -6.81 -8.20 -1.10
N ARG A 48 -7.28 -7.13 -0.44
CA ARG A 48 -8.55 -6.48 -0.81
C ARG A 48 -8.49 -5.79 -2.17
N LEU A 49 -7.36 -5.21 -2.56
CA LEU A 49 -7.18 -4.64 -3.89
C LEU A 49 -7.08 -5.73 -4.96
N ALA A 50 -6.35 -6.82 -4.67
CA ALA A 50 -6.17 -7.94 -5.59
C ALA A 50 -7.45 -8.75 -5.83
N THR A 51 -8.31 -8.84 -4.81
CA THR A 51 -9.60 -9.56 -4.88
C THR A 51 -10.80 -8.63 -5.07
N PHE A 52 -10.56 -7.37 -5.43
CA PHE A 52 -11.63 -6.39 -5.56
C PHE A 52 -12.62 -6.80 -6.67
N ARG A 53 -13.89 -6.48 -6.46
CA ARG A 53 -15.01 -6.92 -7.33
C ARG A 53 -15.01 -6.34 -8.74
N CYS A 54 -14.13 -5.39 -9.04
CA CYS A 54 -13.97 -4.83 -10.37
C CYS A 54 -12.49 -4.52 -10.65
N PRO A 55 -12.09 -4.35 -11.93
CA PRO A 55 -10.71 -4.12 -12.28
C PRO A 55 -10.10 -2.92 -11.53
N THR A 56 -8.90 -3.13 -11.01
CA THR A 56 -8.08 -2.10 -10.36
C THR A 56 -6.93 -1.74 -11.29
N ILE A 57 -6.70 -0.44 -11.51
CA ILE A 57 -5.62 0.08 -12.36
C ILE A 57 -4.74 1.01 -11.52
N ALA A 58 -3.47 0.65 -11.37
CA ALA A 58 -2.44 1.52 -10.84
C ALA A 58 -1.96 2.50 -11.92
N VAL A 59 -2.06 3.80 -11.65
CA VAL A 59 -1.55 4.88 -12.52
C VAL A 59 -0.25 5.37 -11.92
N VAL A 60 0.85 4.75 -12.36
CA VAL A 60 2.18 4.95 -11.77
C VAL A 60 2.90 6.08 -12.51
N HIS A 61 3.31 7.10 -11.77
CA HIS A 61 4.17 8.19 -12.22
C HIS A 61 5.31 8.43 -11.22
N GLY A 62 6.45 8.93 -11.68
CA GLY A 62 7.61 9.12 -10.83
C GLY A 62 8.04 7.82 -10.15
N ASN A 63 8.33 7.86 -8.84
CA ASN A 63 8.88 6.73 -8.11
C ASN A 63 7.81 5.84 -7.46
N ALA A 64 8.06 4.54 -7.43
CA ALA A 64 7.33 3.53 -6.66
C ALA A 64 8.32 2.65 -5.88
N PHE A 65 8.35 2.74 -4.55
CA PHE A 65 9.31 1.99 -3.72
C PHE A 65 8.63 1.20 -2.60
N GLY A 66 9.23 0.05 -2.24
CA GLY A 66 8.80 -0.81 -1.14
C GLY A 66 7.33 -1.22 -1.30
N GLY A 67 6.50 -0.91 -0.28
CA GLY A 67 5.06 -1.19 -0.34
C GLY A 67 4.33 -0.53 -1.51
N GLY A 68 4.89 0.54 -2.09
CA GLY A 68 4.37 1.15 -3.32
C GLY A 68 4.44 0.22 -4.54
N VAL A 69 5.43 -0.66 -4.62
CA VAL A 69 5.54 -1.68 -5.68
C VAL A 69 4.48 -2.76 -5.48
N GLY A 70 4.15 -3.12 -4.24
CA GLY A 70 3.07 -4.08 -3.96
C GLY A 70 1.67 -3.58 -4.32
N LEU A 71 1.51 -2.31 -4.68
CA LEU A 71 0.27 -1.72 -5.19
C LEU A 71 0.16 -1.78 -6.73
N ILE A 72 1.17 -2.32 -7.42
CA ILE A 72 1.23 -2.48 -8.88
C ILE A 72 0.99 -3.96 -9.20
#